data_AF-A0A2M7K3C0-F1
#
_entry.id   AF-A0A2M7K3C0-F1
#
_cell.length_a   1.000
_cell.length_b   1.000
_cell.length_c   1.000
_cell.angle_alpha   90.00
_cell.angle_beta   90.00
_cell.angle_gamma   90.00
#
_symmetry.space_group_name_H-M   'P 1'
#
loop_
_entity.id
_entity.type
_entity.pdbx_description
1 polymer ?
#
loop_
_entity_poly.entity_id
_entity_poly.type
_entity_poly.pdbx_seq_one_letter_code
_entity_poly.pdbx_strand_id
1 'polypeptide(L)'
;MKKTLLSLSLILAMFAGNAQLITYEPFNYNVGDTLPSPLWTGVNTGDQIFVTNGNLSYVGFANPVGNKVSFNGIGRDYQSSFTSNTTGTV
;
A
#
# COMPACT_ATOMS: atom_id res chain seq x y z
N MET A 1 -11.29 44.40 2.86
CA MET A 1 -12.31 43.34 2.95
C MET A 1 -12.20 42.31 1.82
N LYS A 2 -12.26 42.68 0.52
CA LYS A 2 -12.17 41.70 -0.58
C LYS A 2 -10.83 40.93 -0.64
N LYS A 3 -9.70 41.59 -0.38
CA LYS A 3 -8.36 40.97 -0.39
C LYS A 3 -8.16 40.00 0.77
N THR A 4 -8.63 40.36 1.97
CA THR A 4 -8.59 39.49 3.15
C THR A 4 -9.51 38.28 3.01
N LEU A 5 -10.66 38.42 2.35
CA LEU A 5 -11.55 37.31 2.06
C LEU A 5 -10.90 36.30 1.09
N LEU A 6 -10.23 36.79 0.04
CA LEU A 6 -9.51 35.95 -0.92
C LEU A 6 -8.37 35.16 -0.26
N SER A 7 -7.56 35.82 0.58
CA SER A 7 -6.49 35.15 1.32
C SER A 7 -7.02 34.07 2.28
N LEU A 8 -8.12 34.34 2.97
CA LEU A 8 -8.72 33.38 3.88
C LEU A 8 -9.31 32.17 3.15
N SER A 9 -9.95 32.39 1.98
CA SER A 9 -10.43 31.29 1.14
C SER A 9 -9.31 30.43 0.56
N LEU A 10 -8.15 31.02 0.25
CA LEU A 10 -7.00 30.29 -0.30
C LEU A 10 -6.36 29.39 0.77
N ILE A 11 -6.28 29.87 2.02
CA ILE A 11 -5.78 29.11 3.16
C ILE A 11 -6.72 27.93 3.47
N LEU A 12 -8.04 28.15 3.45
CA LEU A 12 -9.01 27.10 3.73
C LEU A 12 -8.98 25.98 2.67
N ALA A 13 -8.74 26.33 1.41
CA ALA A 13 -8.62 25.36 0.31
C ALA A 13 -7.40 24.44 0.44
N MET A 14 -6.32 24.88 1.10
CA MET A 14 -5.11 24.06 1.32
C MET A 14 -5.34 22.89 2.28
N PHE A 15 -6.38 22.95 3.14
CA PHE A 15 -6.72 21.89 4.09
C PHE A 15 -7.88 21.00 3.60
N ALA A 16 -8.43 21.26 2.41
CA ALA A 16 -9.59 20.52 1.87
C ALA A 16 -9.22 19.26 1.07
N GLY A 17 -7.92 19.02 0.84
CA GLY A 17 -7.44 17.83 0.14
C GLY A 17 -7.42 16.61 1.04
N ASN A 18 -8.39 15.71 0.90
CA ASN A 18 -8.32 14.37 1.47
C ASN A 18 -7.93 13.41 0.34
N ALA A 19 -6.70 12.89 0.40
CA ALA A 19 -6.31 11.71 -0.38
C ALA A 19 -6.44 10.52 0.56
N GLN A 20 -7.39 9.62 0.29
CA GLN A 20 -7.50 8.39 1.06
C GLN A 20 -6.77 7.28 0.27
N LEU A 21 -6.31 6.29 1.04
CA LEU A 21 -5.45 5.22 0.54
C LEU A 21 -6.34 4.11 -0.02
N ILE A 22 -6.14 3.78 -1.30
CA ILE A 22 -6.93 2.77 -2.02
C ILE A 22 -6.88 1.40 -1.32
N THR A 23 -5.69 0.98 -0.86
CA THR A 23 -5.51 -0.23 -0.05
C THR A 23 -4.35 -0.03 0.91
N TYR A 24 -4.52 -0.47 2.15
CA TYR A 24 -3.44 -0.60 3.12
C TYR A 24 -3.23 -2.08 3.42
N GLU A 25 -2.08 -2.61 3.05
CA GLU A 25 -1.64 -3.96 3.38
C GLU A 25 -0.33 -3.85 4.20
N PRO A 26 -0.37 -4.07 5.53
CA PRO A 26 0.79 -3.92 6.41
C PRO A 26 1.84 -5.04 6.27
N PHE A 27 1.55 -6.09 5.50
CA PHE A 27 2.44 -7.22 5.23
C PHE A 27 2.91 -7.97 6.50
N ASN A 28 2.01 -8.15 7.48
CA ASN A 28 2.32 -8.80 8.74
C ASN A 28 2.16 -10.33 8.68
N TYR A 29 2.82 -10.97 7.71
CA TYR A 29 2.87 -12.43 7.56
C TYR A 29 4.05 -13.03 8.33
N ASN A 30 4.01 -14.30 8.71
CA ASN A 30 5.11 -14.91 9.47
C ASN A 30 6.30 -15.20 8.54
N VAL A 31 7.52 -15.05 9.06
CA VAL A 31 8.74 -15.44 8.34
C VAL A 31 8.74 -16.94 8.07
N GLY A 32 9.05 -17.32 6.83
CA GLY A 32 9.02 -18.72 6.37
C GLY A 32 7.70 -19.12 5.70
N ASP A 33 6.63 -18.33 5.87
CA ASP A 33 5.39 -18.52 5.10
C ASP A 33 5.65 -18.24 3.61
N THR A 34 4.84 -18.86 2.75
CA THR A 34 4.82 -18.55 1.33
C THR A 34 3.71 -17.56 1.01
N LEU A 35 3.98 -16.58 0.15
CA LEU A 35 2.93 -15.70 -0.36
C LEU A 35 2.01 -16.47 -1.31
N PRO A 36 0.70 -16.24 -1.30
CA PRO A 36 -0.07 -16.29 -0.04
C PRO A 36 -1.43 -16.96 -0.20
N SER A 37 -2.07 -17.14 0.94
CA SER A 37 -3.49 -17.42 1.06
C SER A 37 -3.99 -16.70 2.32
N PRO A 38 -5.01 -15.81 2.30
CA PRO A 38 -6.07 -15.62 1.29
C PRO A 38 -6.03 -14.35 0.41
N LEU A 39 -5.22 -13.32 0.70
CA LEU A 39 -5.32 -12.02 -0.01
C LEU A 39 -4.72 -12.03 -1.43
N TRP A 40 -3.73 -12.88 -1.69
CA TRP A 40 -3.07 -12.88 -2.99
C TRP A 40 -3.16 -14.21 -3.70
N THR A 41 -3.18 -14.13 -5.02
CA THR A 41 -3.41 -15.26 -5.92
C THR A 41 -2.21 -15.39 -6.85
N GLY A 42 -1.68 -16.62 -6.97
CA GLY A 42 -0.63 -16.91 -7.94
C GLY A 42 -1.19 -16.95 -9.36
N VAL A 43 -0.53 -16.28 -10.31
CA VAL A 43 -1.05 -16.14 -11.70
C VAL A 43 -0.33 -17.02 -12.72
N ASN A 44 0.86 -17.52 -12.41
CA ASN A 44 1.65 -18.40 -13.26
C ASN A 44 2.24 -19.59 -12.47
N THR A 45 2.93 -20.47 -13.18
CA THR A 45 3.72 -21.56 -12.59
C THR A 45 5.13 -21.07 -12.28
N GLY A 46 5.74 -21.64 -11.24
CA GLY A 46 7.08 -21.24 -10.78
C GLY A 46 7.24 -21.45 -9.28
N ASP A 47 8.38 -20.97 -8.77
CA ASP A 47 8.80 -21.09 -7.38
C ASP A 47 7.94 -20.25 -6.43
N GLN A 48 7.77 -20.72 -5.21
CA GLN A 48 7.03 -19.96 -4.20
C GLN A 48 7.82 -18.72 -3.77
N ILE A 49 7.11 -17.62 -3.54
CA ILE A 49 7.67 -16.46 -2.86
C ILE A 49 7.61 -16.71 -1.37
N PHE A 50 8.71 -16.47 -0.66
CA PHE A 50 8.79 -16.62 0.79
C PHE A 50 8.78 -15.28 1.50
N VAL A 51 8.13 -15.25 2.66
CA VAL A 51 8.20 -14.15 3.62
C VAL A 51 9.51 -14.23 4.37
N THR A 52 10.24 -13.12 4.41
CA THR A 52 11.50 -12.99 5.14
C THR A 52 11.50 -11.74 6.02
N ASN A 53 12.35 -11.72 7.03
CA ASN A 53 12.41 -10.62 8.00
C ASN A 53 12.84 -9.30 7.35
N GLY A 54 12.26 -8.20 7.84
CA GLY A 54 12.61 -6.84 7.47
C GLY A 54 11.58 -6.17 6.57
N ASN A 55 11.74 -4.85 6.38
CA ASN A 55 10.81 -4.01 5.63
C ASN A 55 11.58 -2.83 4.97
N LEU A 56 10.88 -2.04 4.15
CA LEU A 56 11.44 -0.85 3.51
C LEU A 56 11.09 0.41 4.33
N SER A 57 12.10 1.06 4.90
CA SER A 57 11.95 2.30 5.68
C SER A 57 12.55 3.48 4.94
N TYR A 58 11.82 4.60 4.92
CA TYR A 58 12.24 5.84 4.27
C TYR A 58 12.02 7.04 5.20
N VAL A 59 12.96 7.99 5.18
CA VAL A 59 12.87 9.21 5.98
C VAL A 59 11.65 10.03 5.53
N GLY A 60 10.87 10.52 6.52
CA GLY A 60 9.67 11.31 6.27
C GLY A 60 8.38 10.50 6.09
N PHE A 61 8.45 9.16 6.17
CA PHE A 61 7.28 8.29 6.18
C PHE A 61 7.08 7.64 7.55
N ALA A 62 5.86 7.15 7.78
CA ALA A 62 5.55 6.35 8.96
C ALA A 62 6.46 5.11 9.00
N ASN A 63 6.82 4.68 10.21
CA ASN A 63 7.67 3.51 10.36
C ASN A 63 6.94 2.28 9.78
N PRO A 64 7.56 1.56 8.83
CA PRO A 64 6.92 0.39 8.24
C PRO A 64 6.70 -0.69 9.31
N VAL A 65 5.62 -1.43 9.15
CA VAL A 65 5.30 -2.63 9.92
C VAL A 65 5.41 -3.85 9.02
N GLY A 66 5.40 -5.05 9.61
CA GLY A 66 5.43 -6.30 8.86
C GLY A 66 6.80 -6.67 8.29
N ASN A 67 6.77 -7.71 7.45
CA ASN A 67 7.92 -8.37 6.84
C ASN A 67 8.03 -8.02 5.34
N LYS A 68 8.91 -8.70 4.61
CA LYS A 68 9.08 -8.52 3.16
C LYS A 68 9.07 -9.86 2.43
N VAL A 69 9.02 -9.81 1.11
CA VAL A 69 9.21 -10.98 0.25
C VAL A 69 10.67 -11.20 -0.12
N SER A 70 11.01 -12.45 -0.41
CA SER A 70 12.21 -12.83 -1.14
C SER A 70 11.88 -13.78 -2.28
N PHE A 71 12.61 -13.64 -3.38
CA PHE A 71 12.49 -14.45 -4.60
C PHE A 71 13.72 -15.36 -4.72
N ASN A 72 13.54 -16.60 -5.16
CA ASN A 72 14.60 -17.62 -5.16
C ASN A 72 14.77 -18.42 -6.46
N GLY A 73 14.15 -18.04 -7.59
CA GLY A 73 14.31 -18.79 -8.84
C GLY A 73 13.44 -18.33 -10.01
N ILE A 74 12.82 -19.28 -10.73
CA ILE A 74 12.10 -19.11 -12.01
C ILE A 74 10.92 -18.12 -11.88
N GLY A 75 10.46 -17.91 -10.64
CA GLY A 75 9.55 -16.83 -10.27
C GLY A 75 8.09 -17.21 -10.46
N ARG A 76 7.31 -17.02 -9.40
CA ARG A 76 5.86 -16.98 -9.47
C ARG A 76 5.40 -15.56 -9.14
N ASP A 77 4.49 -15.07 -9.95
CA ASP A 77 3.84 -13.79 -9.77
C ASP A 77 2.60 -13.96 -8.89
N TYR A 78 2.41 -12.99 -8.00
CA TYR A 78 1.26 -12.92 -7.12
C TYR A 78 0.59 -11.57 -7.28
N GLN A 79 -0.73 -11.60 -7.35
CA GLN A 79 -1.56 -10.40 -7.42
C GLN A 79 -2.53 -10.36 -6.24
N SER A 80 -2.72 -9.17 -5.69
CA SER A 80 -3.84 -8.85 -4.81
C SER A 80 -4.83 -8.00 -5.59
N SER A 81 -6.12 -8.32 -5.48
CA SER A 81 -7.18 -7.55 -6.10
C SER A 81 -7.86 -6.71 -5.02
N PHE A 82 -8.18 -5.47 -5.36
CA PHE A 82 -9.04 -4.62 -4.56
C PHE A 82 -10.30 -4.29 -5.35
N THR A 83 -11.40 -4.05 -4.65
CA THR A 83 -12.66 -3.65 -5.30
C THR A 83 -12.50 -2.23 -5.84
N SER A 84 -12.75 -2.05 -7.14
CA SER A 84 -12.75 -0.72 -7.75
C SER A 84 -13.88 0.12 -7.16
N ASN A 85 -13.53 1.29 -6.62
CA ASN A 85 -14.49 2.31 -6.22
C ASN A 85 -14.67 3.27 -7.40
N THR A 86 -15.85 3.24 -8.04
CA THR A 86 -16.19 4.11 -9.17
C THR A 86 -16.98 5.35 -8.76
N THR A 87 -17.32 5.47 -7.47
CA THR A 87 -18.02 6.60 -6.87
C THR A 87 -17.48 6.87 -5.46
N GLY A 88 -17.61 8.11 -4.98
CA GLY A 88 -17.16 8.53 -3.65
C GLY A 88 -15.72 9.03 -3.58
N THR A 89 -15.24 9.23 -2.36
CA THR A 89 -13.83 9.52 -2.04
C THR A 89 -13.16 8.20 -1.62
N VAL A 90 -11.98 7.91 -2.17
CA VAL A 90 -11.13 6.75 -1.83
C VAL A 90 -9.84 7.23 -1.23
#